data_AF-A0A2U1KZA7-F1
#
_entry.id   AF-A0A2U1KZA7-F1
#
_cell.length_a   1.000
_cell.length_b   1.000
_cell.length_c   1.000
_cell.angle_alpha   90.00
_cell.angle_beta   90.00
_cell.angle_gamma   90.00
#
_symmetry.space_group_name_H-M   'P 1'
#
loop_
_entity.id
_entity.type
_entity.pdbx_description
1 polymer ?
#
loop_
_entity_poly.entity_id
_entity_poly.type
_entity_poly.pdbx_seq_one_letter_code
_entity_poly.pdbx_strand_id
1 'polypeptide(L)'
;MKFERPSKIQSISLPMILTPPYKNLIAQAHNGSGKTTCFVLGMLSRIDPKLAAPQALCICPTRELAIQNMEVLLKMGKFTGITSELGLPPDKANYISNAKRAPVTAQVIIGTPGTINSWITAKKLGTSELKILVFDEADHMLANVSFINTE
;
A
#
# COMPACT_ATOMS: atom_id res chain seq x y z
N MET A 1 -11.45 10.62 12.83
CA MET A 1 -10.34 10.10 13.67
C MET A 1 -9.96 11.21 14.66
N LYS A 2 -9.63 10.90 15.93
CA LYS A 2 -9.24 11.89 16.95
C LYS A 2 -7.71 11.94 17.08
N PHE A 3 -7.04 12.67 16.18
CA PHE A 3 -5.60 12.93 16.28
C PHE A 3 -5.36 14.27 16.97
N GLU A 4 -4.72 14.27 18.13
CA GLU A 4 -4.42 15.50 18.87
C GLU A 4 -2.93 15.83 18.87
N ARG A 5 -2.06 14.81 18.97
CA ARG A 5 -0.60 14.95 18.91
C ARG A 5 0.02 13.75 18.19
N PRO A 6 1.09 13.94 17.41
CA PRO A 6 1.79 12.83 16.79
C PRO A 6 2.45 11.94 17.84
N SER A 7 2.41 10.63 17.64
CA SER A 7 3.22 9.67 18.39
C SER A 7 4.71 9.85 18.10
N LYS A 8 5.60 9.25 18.91
CA LYS A 8 7.05 9.32 18.69
C LYS A 8 7.46 8.88 17.27
N ILE A 9 6.89 7.77 16.77
CA ILE A 9 7.20 7.29 15.43
C ILE A 9 6.64 8.23 14.34
N GLN A 10 5.47 8.83 14.55
CA GLN A 10 4.89 9.83 13.65
C GLN A 10 5.77 11.08 13.58
N SER A 11 6.20 11.64 14.72
CA SER A 11 7.04 12.84 14.76
C SER A 11 8.38 12.67 14.05
N ILE A 12 8.94 11.46 14.06
CA ILE A 12 10.21 11.14 13.39
C ILE A 12 9.99 10.85 11.90
N SER A 13 8.99 10.03 11.57
CA SER A 13 8.81 9.54 10.20
C SER A 13 8.10 10.53 9.27
N LEU A 14 7.12 11.29 9.77
CA LEU A 14 6.32 12.19 8.93
C LEU A 14 7.17 13.25 8.20
N PRO A 15 8.14 13.95 8.83
CA PRO A 15 9.00 14.89 8.11
C PRO A 15 9.78 14.22 6.97
N MET A 16 10.24 12.98 7.17
CA MET A 16 10.99 12.20 6.17
C MET A 16 10.10 11.75 5.00
N ILE A 17 8.83 11.47 5.28
CA ILE A 17 7.85 11.00 4.31
C ILE A 17 7.22 12.16 3.52
N LEU A 18 6.95 13.30 4.17
CA LEU A 18 6.14 14.39 3.61
C LEU A 18 6.96 15.52 2.99
N THR A 19 8.24 15.64 3.32
CA THR A 19 9.07 16.78 2.88
C THR A 19 10.05 16.35 1.80
N PRO A 20 10.03 16.97 0.60
CA PRO A 20 11.09 16.79 -0.38
C PRO A 20 12.45 17.33 0.13
N PRO A 21 13.57 16.66 -0.18
CA PRO A 21 13.68 15.38 -0.85
C PRO A 21 13.19 14.24 0.05
N TYR A 22 12.28 13.42 -0.49
CA TYR A 22 11.72 12.28 0.22
C TYR A 22 12.80 11.26 0.57
N LYS A 23 12.73 10.67 1.76
CA LYS A 23 13.71 9.66 2.21
C LYS A 23 13.13 8.26 2.19
N ASN A 24 13.98 7.30 1.84
CA ASN A 24 13.75 5.89 2.13
C ASN A 24 13.98 5.65 3.62
N LEU A 25 13.15 4.82 4.24
CA LEU A 25 13.23 4.57 5.68
C LEU A 25 12.75 3.18 6.05
N ILE A 26 13.33 2.66 7.13
CA ILE A 26 12.86 1.47 7.85
C ILE A 26 12.32 1.97 9.18
N ALA A 27 11.03 1.74 9.44
CA ALA A 27 10.36 2.18 10.66
C ALA A 27 10.01 0.98 11.54
N GLN A 28 10.72 0.83 12.65
CA GLN A 28 10.44 -0.20 13.65
C GLN A 28 9.80 0.44 14.89
N ALA A 29 8.61 -0.04 15.26
CA ALA A 29 7.92 0.36 16.49
C ALA A 29 6.90 -0.71 16.88
N HIS A 30 6.44 -0.71 18.12
CA HIS A 30 5.41 -1.66 18.61
C HIS A 30 4.06 -1.47 17.89
N ASN A 31 3.16 -2.45 18.00
CA ASN A 31 1.80 -2.35 17.45
C ASN A 31 1.00 -1.25 18.15
N GLY A 32 0.14 -0.54 17.40
CA GLY A 32 -0.60 0.61 17.91
C GLY A 32 0.22 1.92 18.02
N SER A 33 1.48 1.94 17.58
CA SER A 33 2.32 3.15 17.59
C SER A 33 1.95 4.20 16.52
N GLY A 34 1.03 3.88 15.60
CA GLY A 34 0.57 4.81 14.56
C GLY A 34 1.35 4.76 13.25
N LYS A 35 2.10 3.68 12.98
CA LYS A 35 2.83 3.44 11.72
C LYS A 35 1.91 3.49 10.50
N THR A 36 0.73 2.86 10.57
CA THR A 36 -0.26 2.84 9.49
C THR A 36 -0.65 4.25 9.05
N THR A 37 -0.97 5.13 9.99
CA THR A 37 -1.28 6.53 9.69
C THR A 37 -0.12 7.24 8.98
N CYS A 38 1.14 6.94 9.33
CA CYS A 38 2.31 7.57 8.73
C CYS A 38 2.42 7.23 7.24
N PHE A 39 2.41 5.94 6.91
CA PHE A 39 2.58 5.52 5.52
C PHE A 39 1.33 5.82 4.70
N VAL A 40 0.12 5.75 5.27
CA VAL A 40 -1.12 6.13 4.58
C VAL A 40 -1.10 7.62 4.22
N LEU A 41 -0.70 8.49 5.15
CA LEU A 41 -0.54 9.91 4.87
C LEU A 41 0.55 10.16 3.82
N GLY A 42 1.65 9.39 3.88
CA GLY A 42 2.69 9.39 2.86
C GLY A 42 2.20 9.03 1.47
N MET A 43 1.37 8.00 1.35
CA MET A 43 0.77 7.61 0.09
C MET A 43 -0.16 8.70 -0.44
N LEU A 44 -1.10 9.17 0.39
CA LEU A 44 -2.08 10.18 -0.04
C LEU A 44 -1.44 11.53 -0.41
N SER A 45 -0.36 11.93 0.25
CA SER A 45 0.30 13.23 0.02
C SER A 45 1.12 13.30 -1.27
N ARG A 46 1.54 12.17 -1.84
CA ARG A 46 2.41 12.12 -3.03
C ARG A 46 1.65 11.89 -4.34
N ILE A 47 0.40 11.45 -4.26
CA ILE A 47 -0.41 11.09 -5.43
C ILE A 47 -0.96 12.33 -6.11
N ASP A 48 -1.01 12.30 -7.44
CA ASP A 48 -1.78 13.23 -8.25
C ASP A 48 -3.17 12.63 -8.51
N PRO A 49 -4.26 13.20 -7.96
CA PRO A 49 -5.62 12.72 -8.18
C PRO A 49 -6.09 12.79 -9.64
N LYS A 50 -5.43 13.60 -10.49
CA LYS A 50 -5.80 13.77 -11.90
C LYS A 50 -5.21 12.70 -12.81
N LEU A 51 -4.20 11.96 -12.34
CA LEU A 51 -3.58 10.88 -13.08
C LEU A 51 -4.21 9.54 -12.67
N ALA A 52 -4.95 8.92 -13.61
CA ALA A 52 -5.59 7.62 -13.41
C ALA A 52 -4.61 6.46 -13.66
N ALA A 53 -3.60 6.34 -12.81
CA ALA A 53 -2.60 5.28 -12.84
C ALA A 53 -2.13 4.92 -11.42
N PRO A 54 -1.67 3.68 -11.18
CA PRO A 54 -1.03 3.29 -9.93
C PRO A 54 0.15 4.20 -9.56
N GLN A 55 0.04 4.90 -8.43
CA GLN A 55 1.05 5.85 -7.96
C GLN A 55 1.58 5.52 -6.56
N ALA A 56 0.83 4.74 -5.78
CA ALA A 56 1.27 4.21 -4.49
C ALA A 56 0.94 2.72 -4.39
N LEU A 57 1.89 1.95 -3.86
CA LEU A 57 1.73 0.52 -3.63
C LEU A 57 2.09 0.18 -2.18
N CYS A 58 1.17 -0.46 -1.47
CA CYS A 58 1.40 -1.02 -0.15
C CYS A 58 1.23 -2.54 -0.20
N ILE A 59 2.27 -3.27 0.17
CA ILE A 59 2.27 -4.73 0.24
C ILE A 59 2.19 -5.14 1.71
N CYS A 60 1.17 -5.93 2.03
CA CYS A 60 0.92 -6.47 3.36
C CYS A 60 1.07 -7.99 3.34
N PRO A 61 1.51 -8.64 4.44
CA PRO A 61 1.75 -10.09 4.43
C PRO A 61 0.46 -10.90 4.42
N THR A 62 -0.64 -10.37 4.96
CA THR A 62 -1.92 -11.09 5.09
C THR A 62 -3.08 -10.32 4.47
N ARG A 63 -4.18 -11.04 4.18
CA ARG A 63 -5.42 -10.43 3.67
C ARG A 63 -6.02 -9.47 4.69
N GLU A 64 -5.99 -9.88 5.95
CA GLU A 64 -6.57 -9.16 7.08
C GLU A 64 -5.88 -7.81 7.27
N LEU A 65 -4.55 -7.78 7.22
CA LEU A 65 -3.78 -6.54 7.31
C LEU A 65 -4.01 -5.63 6.11
N ALA A 66 -4.07 -6.18 4.90
CA ALA A 66 -4.39 -5.40 3.71
C ALA A 66 -5.78 -4.75 3.80
N ILE A 67 -6.80 -5.48 4.29
CA ILE A 67 -8.16 -4.95 4.51
C ILE A 67 -8.14 -3.85 5.57
N GLN A 68 -7.47 -4.08 6.71
CA GLN A 68 -7.37 -3.09 7.78
C GLN A 68 -6.67 -1.80 7.31
N ASN A 69 -5.57 -1.92 6.57
CA ASN A 69 -4.86 -0.78 6.01
C ASN A 69 -5.69 -0.03 4.95
N MET A 70 -6.47 -0.75 4.14
CA MET A 70 -7.43 -0.16 3.20
C MET A 70 -8.53 0.62 3.92
N GLU A 71 -9.07 0.12 5.02
CA GLU A 71 -10.04 0.89 5.80
C GLU A 71 -9.46 2.21 6.32
N VAL A 72 -8.21 2.19 6.80
CA VAL A 72 -7.52 3.40 7.25
C VAL A 72 -7.31 4.37 6.08
N LEU A 73 -6.86 3.85 4.93
CA LEU A 73 -6.72 4.63 3.69
C LEU A 73 -8.03 5.30 3.30
N LEU A 74 -9.14 4.56 3.24
CA LEU A 74 -10.45 5.09 2.85
C LEU A 74 -10.95 6.15 3.84
N LYS A 75 -10.74 5.93 5.15
CA LYS A 75 -11.09 6.90 6.19
C LYS A 75 -10.28 8.20 6.06
N MET A 76 -8.98 8.11 5.78
CA MET A 76 -8.09 9.27 5.64
C MET A 76 -8.23 9.97 4.28
N GLY A 77 -8.50 9.21 3.22
CA GLY A 77 -8.63 9.67 1.83
C GLY A 77 -10.04 10.13 1.44
N LYS A 78 -11.02 10.07 2.35
CA LYS A 78 -12.45 10.34 2.08
C LYS A 78 -12.72 11.61 1.26
N PHE A 79 -11.91 12.65 1.43
CA PHE A 79 -12.10 13.96 0.80
C PHE A 79 -11.03 14.32 -0.24
N THR A 80 -10.18 13.38 -0.65
CA THR A 80 -9.07 13.66 -1.58
C THR A 80 -9.42 13.40 -3.04
N GLY A 81 -10.48 12.64 -3.32
CA GLY A 81 -10.81 12.17 -4.67
C GLY A 81 -9.85 11.07 -5.19
N ILE A 82 -8.92 10.60 -4.35
CA ILE A 82 -7.99 9.53 -4.69
C ILE A 82 -8.73 8.20 -4.68
N THR A 83 -8.58 7.42 -5.75
CA THR A 83 -9.13 6.08 -5.90
C THR A 83 -8.14 5.04 -5.39
N SER A 84 -8.68 3.94 -4.88
CA SER A 84 -7.89 2.85 -4.32
C SER A 84 -8.47 1.50 -4.68
N GLU A 85 -7.60 0.50 -4.84
CA GLU A 85 -8.00 -0.88 -5.12
C GLU A 85 -7.26 -1.89 -4.23
N LEU A 86 -7.98 -2.95 -3.85
CA LEU A 86 -7.47 -4.01 -3.00
C LEU A 86 -7.03 -5.22 -3.84
N GLY A 87 -5.75 -5.58 -3.77
CA GLY A 87 -5.16 -6.73 -4.45
C GLY A 87 -5.10 -7.96 -3.56
N LEU A 88 -6.21 -8.69 -3.43
CA LEU A 88 -6.27 -9.96 -2.69
C LEU A 88 -6.48 -11.16 -3.61
N PRO A 89 -6.15 -12.38 -3.15
CA PRO A 89 -6.50 -13.59 -3.88
C PRO A 89 -8.01 -13.65 -4.15
N PRO A 90 -8.45 -13.99 -5.36
CA PRO A 90 -9.87 -14.09 -5.66
C PRO A 90 -10.50 -15.23 -4.86
N ASP A 91 -11.72 -15.02 -4.39
CA ASP A 91 -12.53 -16.11 -3.85
C ASP A 91 -12.92 -17.03 -5.01
N LYS A 92 -12.89 -18.36 -4.79
CA LYS A 92 -13.06 -19.37 -5.87
C LYS A 92 -14.33 -19.17 -6.71
N ALA A 93 -15.40 -18.65 -6.12
CA ALA A 93 -16.66 -18.40 -6.79
C ALA A 93 -16.63 -17.22 -7.78
N ASN A 94 -15.69 -16.28 -7.62
CA ASN A 94 -15.61 -15.04 -8.41
C ASN A 94 -14.27 -14.93 -9.17
N TYR A 95 -13.66 -16.08 -9.51
CA TYR A 95 -12.39 -16.09 -10.21
C TYR A 95 -12.52 -15.57 -11.64
N ILE A 96 -11.93 -14.39 -11.89
CA ILE A 96 -11.64 -13.90 -13.23
C ILE A 96 -10.15 -14.11 -13.45
N SER A 97 -9.77 -14.78 -14.55
CA SER A 97 -8.36 -14.95 -14.87
C SER A 97 -7.68 -13.59 -15.07
N ASN A 98 -6.44 -13.45 -14.60
CA ASN A 98 -5.72 -12.18 -14.72
C ASN A 98 -5.60 -11.70 -16.17
N ALA A 99 -5.57 -12.61 -17.15
CA ALA A 99 -5.57 -12.27 -18.57
C ALA A 99 -6.81 -11.46 -19.00
N LYS A 100 -7.99 -11.79 -18.45
CA LYS A 100 -9.28 -11.16 -18.80
C LYS A 100 -9.59 -9.92 -17.95
N ARG A 101 -8.81 -9.66 -16.90
CA ARG A 101 -8.97 -8.49 -16.02
C ARG A 101 -8.67 -7.19 -16.78
N ALA A 102 -9.41 -6.13 -16.48
CA ALA A 102 -9.08 -4.79 -16.93
C ALA A 102 -7.76 -4.28 -16.29
N PRO A 103 -7.02 -3.38 -16.95
CA PRO A 103 -5.89 -2.70 -16.30
C PRO A 103 -6.33 -1.97 -15.03
N VAL A 104 -5.49 -2.02 -14.00
CA VAL A 104 -5.68 -1.27 -12.76
C VAL A 104 -5.38 0.20 -13.02
N THR A 105 -6.37 1.06 -12.82
CA THR A 105 -6.25 2.52 -12.95
C THR A 105 -6.35 3.24 -11.61
N ALA A 106 -6.63 2.51 -10.54
CA ALA A 106 -6.65 3.04 -9.18
C ALA A 106 -5.28 3.62 -8.80
N GLN A 107 -5.26 4.72 -8.05
CA GLN A 107 -4.00 5.40 -7.70
C GLN A 107 -3.28 4.78 -6.51
N VAL A 108 -4.02 4.25 -5.53
CA VAL A 108 -3.45 3.51 -4.40
C VAL A 108 -3.81 2.04 -4.50
N ILE A 109 -2.82 1.18 -4.44
CA ILE A 109 -3.04 -0.26 -4.40
C ILE A 109 -2.53 -0.77 -3.06
N ILE A 110 -3.38 -1.50 -2.35
CA ILE A 110 -2.99 -2.25 -1.14
C ILE A 110 -3.28 -3.72 -1.40
N GLY A 111 -2.32 -4.61 -1.20
CA GLY A 111 -2.54 -6.02 -1.50
C GLY A 111 -1.50 -6.95 -0.92
N THR A 112 -1.70 -8.24 -1.19
CA THR A 112 -0.75 -9.29 -0.79
C THR A 112 0.23 -9.59 -1.92
N PRO A 113 1.46 -10.03 -1.60
CA PRO A 113 2.54 -10.21 -2.58
C PRO A 113 2.16 -11.08 -3.77
N GLY A 114 1.52 -12.22 -3.54
CA GLY A 114 1.14 -13.15 -4.60
C GLY A 114 0.20 -12.52 -5.62
N THR A 115 -0.81 -11.78 -5.16
CA THR A 115 -1.76 -11.11 -6.06
C THR A 115 -1.11 -9.93 -6.78
N ILE A 116 -0.34 -9.11 -6.07
CA ILE A 116 0.36 -7.96 -6.67
C ILE A 116 1.34 -8.44 -7.75
N ASN A 117 2.15 -9.45 -7.46
CA ASN A 117 3.06 -10.05 -8.43
C ASN A 117 2.30 -10.60 -9.64
N SER A 118 1.21 -11.33 -9.41
CA SER A 118 0.37 -11.86 -10.48
C SER A 118 -0.22 -10.76 -11.38
N TRP A 119 -0.63 -9.61 -10.83
CA TRP A 119 -1.13 -8.49 -11.62
C TRP A 119 -0.03 -7.79 -12.42
N ILE A 120 1.18 -7.66 -11.85
CA ILE A 120 2.34 -7.09 -12.55
C ILE A 120 2.76 -8.01 -13.71
N THR A 121 2.95 -9.30 -13.44
CA THR A 121 3.33 -10.31 -14.44
C THR A 121 2.32 -10.40 -15.59
N ALA A 122 1.02 -10.31 -15.28
CA ALA A 122 -0.04 -10.26 -16.28
C ALA A 122 -0.18 -8.91 -17.00
N LYS A 123 0.70 -7.93 -16.72
CA LYS A 123 0.68 -6.55 -17.24
C LYS A 123 -0.65 -5.83 -16.99
N LYS A 124 -1.29 -6.13 -15.86
CA LYS A 124 -2.53 -5.48 -15.41
C LYS A 124 -2.29 -4.39 -14.39
N LEU A 125 -1.20 -4.46 -13.64
CA LEU A 125 -0.74 -3.40 -12.74
C LEU A 125 0.53 -2.76 -13.31
N GLY A 126 0.42 -1.52 -13.78
CA GLY A 126 1.58 -0.73 -14.21
C GLY A 126 2.33 -0.14 -13.02
N THR A 127 3.66 -0.07 -13.09
CA THR A 127 4.52 0.41 -11.99
C THR A 127 5.38 1.62 -12.35
N SER A 128 5.26 2.15 -13.57
CA SER A 128 6.07 3.29 -14.07
C SER A 128 5.80 4.59 -13.33
N GLU A 129 4.58 4.78 -12.82
CA GLU A 129 4.14 6.00 -12.13
C GLU A 129 4.25 5.90 -10.60
N LEU A 130 4.84 4.83 -10.06
CA LEU A 130 4.95 4.65 -8.61
C LEU A 130 5.86 5.72 -7.99
N LYS A 131 5.29 6.51 -7.09
CA LYS A 131 5.97 7.55 -6.30
C LYS A 131 6.34 7.08 -4.89
N ILE A 132 5.72 5.99 -4.44
CA ILE A 132 5.93 5.44 -3.10
C ILE A 132 5.57 3.95 -3.07
N LEU A 133 6.46 3.18 -2.45
CA LEU A 133 6.31 1.76 -2.15
C LEU A 133 6.40 1.55 -0.64
N VAL A 134 5.47 0.79 -0.09
CA VAL A 134 5.39 0.48 1.34
C VAL A 134 5.34 -1.03 1.51
N PHE A 135 6.20 -1.54 2.40
CA PHE A 135 6.11 -2.90 2.92
C PHE A 135 5.67 -2.82 4.37
N ASP A 136 4.46 -3.29 4.67
CA ASP A 136 3.97 -3.39 6.05
C ASP A 136 4.35 -4.75 6.64
N GLU A 137 4.76 -4.79 7.91
CA GLU A 137 5.25 -6.02 8.57
C GLU A 137 6.28 -6.79 7.72
N ALA A 138 7.27 -6.05 7.19
CA ALA A 138 8.27 -6.59 6.27
C ALA A 138 9.11 -7.73 6.87
N ASP A 139 9.28 -7.76 8.19
CA ASP A 139 9.90 -8.85 8.92
C ASP A 139 9.09 -10.15 8.79
N HIS A 140 7.77 -10.08 8.94
CA HIS A 140 6.89 -11.24 8.72
C HIS A 140 6.87 -11.69 7.25
N MET A 141 6.99 -10.74 6.32
CA MET A 141 7.15 -11.06 4.89
C MET A 141 8.45 -11.83 4.63
N LEU A 142 9.58 -11.36 5.16
CA LEU A 142 10.89 -11.98 4.95
C LEU A 142 11.03 -13.35 5.64
N ALA A 143 10.36 -13.57 6.77
CA ALA A 143 10.39 -14.83 7.50
C ALA A 143 9.73 -15.99 6.74
N ASN A 144 8.82 -15.69 5.81
CA ASN A 144 8.20 -16.69 4.96
C ASN A 144 9.11 -16.92 3.73
N VAL A 145 9.82 -18.05 3.72
CA VAL A 145 10.82 -18.44 2.69
C VAL A 145 10.30 -18.32 1.24
N SER A 146 8.99 -18.41 1.05
CA SER A 146 8.30 -18.21 -0.24
C SER A 146 8.34 -16.78 -0.79
N PHE A 147 8.74 -15.76 -0.01
CA PHE A 147 8.93 -14.39 -0.49
C PHE A 147 10.27 -14.16 -1.20
N ILE A 148 11.28 -14.97 -0.89
CA ILE A 148 12.64 -14.82 -1.43
C ILE A 148 12.83 -15.71 -2.66
N ASN A 149 12.13 -16.83 -2.74
CA ASN A 149 12.25 -17.79 -3.83
C ASN A 149 11.09 -17.62 -4.83
N THR A 150 11.18 -16.63 -5.70
CA THR A 150 10.55 -16.71 -7.03
C THR A 150 11.57 -17.29 -8.00
N GLU A 151 11.66 -18.61 -8.03
CA GLU A 151 12.08 -19.37 -9.22
C GLU A 151 10.85 -19.82 -10.00
#